data_AF-A0AA38LDD3-F1
#
_entry.id   AF-A0AA38LDD3-F1
#
_cell.length_a   1.000
_cell.length_b   1.000
_cell.length_c   1.000
_cell.angle_alpha   90.00
_cell.angle_beta   90.00
_cell.angle_gamma   90.00
#
_symmetry.space_group_name_H-M   'P 1'
#
loop_
_entity.id
_entity.type
_entity.pdbx_description
1 polymer ?
#
loop_
_entity_poly.entity_id
_entity_poly.type
_entity_poly.pdbx_seq_one_letter_code
_entity_poly.pdbx_strand_id
1 'polypeptide(L)'
;KIMDFWQQIPSTIVIISANGTVSNVNFRDPLSGGIENHKGEFEILSLSRTYAMQNDALRATLIHPDGRIFQGAVAGLLVAESHVQ
;
A
#
# COMPACT_ATOMS: atom_id res chain seq x y z
N LYS A 1 3.69 -6.53 -10.48
CA LYS A 1 3.62 -7.97 -10.14
C LYS A 1 2.53 -8.31 -9.12
N ILE A 2 2.49 -7.71 -7.93
CA ILE A 2 1.41 -7.98 -6.95
C ILE A 2 0.03 -7.56 -7.48
N MET A 3 -0.08 -6.36 -8.08
CA MET A 3 -1.33 -5.89 -8.72
C MET A 3 -1.80 -6.79 -9.87
N ASP A 4 -0.87 -7.35 -10.65
CA ASP A 4 -1.19 -8.26 -11.76
C ASP A 4 -1.71 -9.62 -11.25
N PHE A 5 -1.14 -10.09 -10.13
CA PHE A 5 -1.64 -11.28 -9.42
C PHE A 5 -3.04 -11.03 -8.86
N TRP A 6 -3.29 -9.84 -8.29
CA TRP A 6 -4.60 -9.47 -7.74
C TRP A 6 -5.73 -9.45 -8.76
N GLN A 7 -5.45 -9.06 -10.00
CA GLN A 7 -6.44 -9.04 -11.08
C GLN A 7 -6.90 -10.45 -11.51
N GLN A 8 -6.10 -11.49 -11.21
CA GLN A 8 -6.39 -12.86 -11.62
C GLN A 8 -7.23 -13.64 -10.60
N ILE A 9 -7.42 -13.11 -9.39
CA ILE A 9 -8.08 -13.82 -8.28
C ILE A 9 -9.51 -13.25 -8.08
N PRO A 10 -10.54 -14.11 -7.98
CA PRO A 10 -11.91 -13.69 -7.69
C PRO A 10 -12.01 -12.88 -6.39
N SER A 11 -13.00 -11.97 -6.35
CA SER A 11 -13.32 -10.97 -5.32
C SER A 11 -13.32 -11.49 -3.88
N THR A 12 -12.14 -11.75 -3.33
CA THR A 12 -11.93 -12.20 -1.95
C THR A 12 -11.06 -11.16 -1.26
N ILE A 13 -11.39 -10.81 -0.01
CA ILE A 13 -10.48 -10.03 0.83
C ILE A 13 -9.26 -10.91 1.06
N VAL A 14 -8.08 -10.41 0.69
CA VAL A 14 -6.83 -11.11 0.93
C VAL A 14 -5.89 -10.14 1.62
N ILE A 15 -5.31 -10.63 2.69
CA ILE A 15 -4.26 -9.97 3.45
C ILE A 15 -2.95 -10.62 3.00
N ILE A 16 -2.02 -9.82 2.49
CA ILE A 16 -0.67 -10.27 2.17
C ILE A 16 0.27 -9.59 3.16
N SER A 17 0.95 -10.39 3.95
CA SER A 17 2.14 -9.92 4.66
C SER A 17 3.28 -9.83 3.67
N ALA A 18 3.94 -8.68 3.61
CA ALA A 18 5.19 -8.53 2.90
C ALA A 18 6.18 -7.91 3.87
N ASN A 19 7.40 -8.42 3.94
CA ASN A 19 8.49 -7.83 4.72
C ASN A 19 9.45 -7.14 3.78
N GLY A 20 9.90 -5.95 4.14
CA GLY A 20 10.84 -5.15 3.35
C GLY A 20 10.52 -3.67 3.41
N THR A 21 11.33 -2.87 2.73
CA THR A 21 11.20 -1.42 2.72
C THR A 21 10.76 -0.88 1.37
N VAL A 22 9.97 0.19 1.40
CA VAL A 22 9.50 0.93 0.24
C VAL A 22 9.93 2.38 0.34
N SER A 23 10.19 3.03 -0.79
CA SER A 23 10.39 4.47 -0.82
C SER A 23 9.09 5.19 -1.08
N ASN A 24 9.09 6.48 -0.73
CA ASN A 24 8.18 7.52 -1.19
C ASN A 24 6.77 7.01 -1.48
N VAL A 25 5.87 7.13 -0.52
CA VAL A 25 4.55 6.55 -0.63
C VAL A 25 3.51 7.64 -0.79
N ASN A 26 2.63 7.42 -1.75
CA ASN A 26 1.50 8.28 -2.01
C ASN A 26 0.23 7.60 -1.49
N PHE A 27 -0.49 8.27 -0.60
CA PHE A 27 -1.79 7.82 -0.13
C PHE A 27 -2.91 8.66 -0.74
N ARG A 28 -4.06 8.04 -0.95
CA ARG A 28 -5.27 8.73 -1.35
C ARG A 28 -5.99 9.21 -0.09
N ASP A 29 -6.24 10.52 -0.02
CA ASP A 29 -7.05 11.10 1.05
C ASP A 29 -8.51 10.61 0.91
N PRO A 30 -9.10 10.01 1.96
CA PRO A 30 -10.43 9.43 1.87
C PRO A 30 -11.57 10.46 1.77
N LEU A 31 -11.32 11.74 2.12
CA LEU A 31 -12.36 12.77 2.15
C LEU A 31 -12.42 13.58 0.86
N SER A 32 -11.28 14.07 0.39
CA SER A 32 -11.15 14.89 -0.83
C SER A 32 -10.85 14.05 -2.08
N GLY A 33 -10.37 12.81 -1.92
CA GLY A 33 -9.88 11.98 -3.02
C GLY A 33 -8.51 12.41 -3.58
N GLY A 34 -7.90 13.44 -2.98
CA GLY A 34 -6.57 13.95 -3.32
C GLY A 34 -5.44 12.96 -3.02
N ILE A 35 -4.22 13.32 -3.45
CA ILE A 35 -3.02 12.50 -3.26
C ILE A 35 -2.10 13.19 -2.24
N GLU A 36 -1.84 12.49 -1.13
CA GLU A 36 -0.88 12.88 -0.11
C GLU A 36 0.45 12.18 -0.37
N ASN A 37 1.54 12.94 -0.48
CA ASN A 37 2.86 12.42 -0.83
C ASN A 37 3.75 12.38 0.42
N HIS A 38 4.20 11.19 0.82
CA HIS A 38 5.09 10.99 1.96
C HIS A 38 6.47 10.55 1.48
N LYS A 39 7.47 11.38 1.72
CA LYS A 39 8.86 11.09 1.33
C LYS A 39 9.60 10.35 2.44
N GLY A 40 10.46 9.41 2.05
CA GLY A 40 11.27 8.62 2.98
C GLY A 40 11.33 7.15 2.60
N GLU A 41 11.99 6.37 3.46
CA GLU A 41 11.98 4.92 3.44
C GLU A 41 11.02 4.44 4.54
N PHE A 42 10.22 3.41 4.24
CA PHE A 42 9.22 2.89 5.15
C PHE A 42 9.24 1.37 5.15
N GLU A 43 9.18 0.76 6.33
CA GLU A 43 9.00 -0.69 6.47
C GLU A 43 7.53 -1.05 6.25
N ILE A 44 7.30 -2.12 5.49
CA ILE A 44 5.97 -2.67 5.26
C ILE A 44 5.55 -3.48 6.49
N LEU A 45 4.46 -3.07 7.14
CA LEU A 45 3.84 -3.85 8.21
C LEU A 45 2.73 -4.75 7.67
N SER A 46 1.96 -4.27 6.69
CA SER A 46 0.88 -5.05 6.07
C SER A 46 0.47 -4.49 4.72
N LEU A 47 0.13 -5.38 3.79
CA LEU A 47 -0.57 -5.03 2.55
C LEU A 47 -1.92 -5.75 2.50
N SER A 48 -2.98 -5.04 2.11
CA SER A 48 -4.31 -5.63 1.97
C SER A 48 -5.04 -5.04 0.78
N ARG A 49 -5.95 -5.81 0.18
CA ARG A 49 -6.87 -5.30 -0.84
C ARG A 49 -8.22 -5.03 -0.20
N THR A 50 -8.80 -3.87 -0.50
CA THR A 50 -10.20 -3.61 -0.20
C THR A 50 -11.00 -3.79 -1.47
N TYR A 51 -11.99 -4.69 -1.43
CA TYR A 51 -12.94 -4.85 -2.54
C TYR A 51 -14.13 -3.93 -2.31
N ALA A 52 -14.23 -2.88 -3.11
CA ALA A 52 -15.39 -2.00 -3.13
C ALA A 52 -15.79 -1.84 -4.58
N MET A 53 -17.08 -1.99 -4.90
CA MET A 53 -17.61 -2.05 -6.28
C MET A 53 -17.11 -0.95 -7.23
N GLN A 54 -16.59 0.17 -6.70
CA GLN A 54 -16.06 1.30 -7.49
C GLN A 54 -14.64 1.73 -7.09
N ASN A 55 -14.00 1.12 -6.09
CA ASN A 55 -12.72 1.58 -5.53
C ASN A 55 -11.86 0.41 -5.03
N ASP A 56 -11.56 -0.53 -5.92
CA ASP A 56 -10.54 -1.54 -5.65
C ASP A 56 -9.20 -0.87 -5.43
N ALA A 57 -8.70 -0.93 -4.19
CA ALA A 57 -7.47 -0.27 -3.80
C ALA A 57 -6.58 -1.20 -2.98
N LEU A 58 -5.28 -1.15 -3.28
CA LEU A 58 -4.24 -1.65 -2.39
C LEU A 58 -4.16 -0.69 -1.20
N ARG A 59 -4.25 -1.25 0.00
CA ARG A 59 -4.01 -0.53 1.26
C ARG A 59 -2.71 -1.02 1.86
N ALA A 60 -1.98 -0.10 2.47
CA ALA A 60 -0.73 -0.38 3.14
C ALA A 60 -0.76 0.21 4.55
N THR A 61 -0.11 -0.49 5.47
CA THR A 61 0.31 0.06 6.76
C THR A 61 1.83 0.02 6.76
N LEU A 62 2.44 1.18 6.95
CA LEU A 62 3.87 1.39 6.84
C LEU A 62 4.38 2.11 8.08
N ILE A 63 5.62 1.85 8.48
CA ILE A 63 6.28 2.57 9.57
C ILE A 63 7.54 3.26 9.05
N HIS A 64 7.67 4.55 9.35
CA HIS A 64 8.89 5.30 9.07
C HIS A 64 9.92 5.05 10.20
N PRO A 65 11.24 5.11 9.93
CA PRO A 65 12.27 4.90 10.95
C PRO A 65 12.18 5.78 12.20
N ASP A 66 11.45 6.90 12.14
CA ASP A 66 11.17 7.75 13.30
C ASP A 66 9.98 7.28 14.17
N GLY A 67 9.39 6.13 13.85
CA GLY A 67 8.28 5.53 14.58
C GLY A 67 6.88 5.99 14.15
N ARG A 68 6.75 6.88 13.16
CA ARG A 68 5.44 7.30 12.65
C ARG A 68 4.83 6.23 11.75
N ILE A 69 3.55 5.92 11.99
CA ILE A 69 2.77 4.97 11.18
C ILE A 69 1.97 5.72 10.12
N PHE A 70 2.02 5.21 8.89
CA PHE A 70 1.27 5.71 7.75
C PHE A 70 0.37 4.60 7.23
N GLN A 71 -0.93 4.88 7.10
CA GLN A 71 -1.91 3.88 6.68
C GLN A 71 -2.94 4.49 5.74
N GLY A 72 -3.25 3.79 4.66
CA GLY A 72 -4.24 4.29 3.70
C GLY A 72 -4.30 3.48 2.42
N ALA A 73 -5.14 3.96 1.48
CA ALA A 73 -5.17 3.45 0.12
C ALA A 73 -4.00 4.05 -0.66
N VAL A 74 -3.17 3.20 -1.24
CA VAL A 74 -2.01 3.62 -2.05
C VAL A 74 -2.51 4.26 -3.33
N ALA A 75 -2.00 5.46 -3.63
CA ALA A 75 -2.21 6.14 -4.90
C ALA A 75 -0.99 5.91 -5.81
N GLY A 76 -1.12 4.99 -6.77
CA GLY A 76 -0.06 4.69 -7.74
C GLY A 76 0.82 3.51 -7.32
N LEU A 77 2.11 3.59 -7.62
CA LEU A 77 3.06 2.49 -7.40
C LEU A 77 3.68 2.55 -6.00
N LEU A 78 3.85 1.38 -5.38
CA LEU A 78 4.81 1.18 -4.29
C LEU A 78 6.11 0.66 -4.90
N VAL A 79 7.21 1.37 -4.64
CA VAL A 79 8.54 1.00 -5.13
C VAL A 79 9.34 0.41 -3.97
N ALA A 80 9.83 -0.81 -4.14
CA ALA A 80 10.68 -1.47 -3.17
C ALA A 80 12.08 -0.83 -3.17
N GLU A 81 12.60 -0.52 -1.99
CA GLU A 81 13.99 -0.06 -1.77
C GLU A 81 14.92 -1.22 -1.45
N SER A 82 14.36 -2.31 -0.91
CA SER A 82 15.08 -3.54 -0.60
C SER A 82 14.34 -4.76 -1.14
N HIS A 83 14.90 -5.95 -0.91
CA HIS A 83 14.21 -7.18 -1.25
C HIS A 83 12.94 -7.32 -0.42
N VAL A 84 11.79 -7.49 -1.09
CA VAL A 84 10.49 -7.69 -0.45
C VAL A 84 10.11 -9.17 -0.53
N GLN A 85 9.75 -9.78 0.60
CA GLN A 85 9.33 -11.19 0.74
C GLN A 85 7.89 -11.33 1.20
#